data_AF-X0TSS2-F1
#
_entry.id   AF-X0TSS2-F1
#
_cell.length_a   1.000
_cell.length_b   1.000
_cell.length_c   1.000
_cell.angle_alpha   90.00
_cell.angle_beta   90.00
_cell.angle_gamma   90.00
#
_symmetry.space_group_name_H-M   'P 1'
#
loop_
_entity.id
_entity.type
_entity.pdbx_description
1 polymer ?
#
loop_
_entity_poly.entity_id
_entity_poly.type
_entity_poly.pdbx_seq_one_letter_code
_entity_poly.pdbx_strand_id
1 'polypeptide(L)' 'GTDWFSAYNVEPSWSADGSKIAFSSGHDGNLEIYVMDADGSNPTRLTNNPAEDKHPAWSP' A
#
# COMPACT_ATOMS: atom_id res chain seq x y z
N GLY A 1 7.46 -12.01 20.53
CA GLY A 1 6.51 -10.98 20.12
C GLY A 1 6.67 -10.86 18.63
N THR A 2 5.71 -11.39 17.89
CA THR A 2 5.83 -11.61 16.45
C THR A 2 5.90 -10.28 15.73
N ASP A 3 7.00 -10.08 15.04
CA ASP A 3 7.35 -9.02 14.12
C ASP A 3 6.46 -9.08 12.88
N TRP A 4 5.28 -8.45 12.99
CA TRP A 4 4.31 -8.29 11.89
C TRP A 4 4.81 -7.40 10.73
N PHE A 5 6.07 -6.96 10.74
CA PHE A 5 6.71 -6.24 9.63
C PHE A 5 7.53 -7.16 8.70
N SER A 6 7.61 -8.47 8.99
CA SER A 6 8.39 -9.42 8.18
C SER A 6 7.60 -10.09 7.04
N ALA A 7 6.41 -9.60 6.67
CA ALA A 7 5.68 -10.14 5.52
C ALA A 7 5.46 -9.04 4.47
N TYR A 8 6.37 -9.02 3.48
CA TYR A 8 6.43 -8.11 2.34
C TYR A 8 7.04 -6.74 2.61
N ASN A 9 8.19 -6.52 1.99
CA ASN A 9 8.99 -5.30 1.97
C ASN A 9 8.27 -4.21 1.11
N VAL A 10 7.03 -3.90 1.45
CA VAL A 10 6.19 -2.91 0.75
C VAL A 10 6.22 -1.62 1.55
N GLU A 11 7.30 -0.85 1.33
CA GLU A 11 7.43 0.48 1.90
C GLU A 11 6.27 1.37 1.41
N PRO A 12 5.50 1.99 2.32
CA PRO A 12 4.46 2.93 1.93
C PRO A 12 5.09 4.14 1.22
N SER A 13 4.46 4.59 0.13
CA SER A 13 4.92 5.72 -0.67
C SER A 13 4.05 6.95 -0.42
N TRP A 14 4.68 8.05 -0.05
CA TRP A 14 4.00 9.33 0.20
C TRP A 14 3.80 10.10 -1.11
N SER A 15 2.62 10.70 -1.24
CA SER A 15 2.35 11.73 -2.26
C SER A 15 3.21 12.98 -2.03
N ALA A 16 3.47 13.74 -3.10
CA ALA A 16 4.37 14.90 -3.07
C ALA A 16 3.89 16.03 -2.13
N ASP A 17 2.58 16.17 -1.95
CA ASP A 17 1.98 17.14 -1.03
C ASP A 17 1.82 16.60 0.41
N GLY A 18 2.18 15.33 0.64
CA GLY A 18 2.06 14.66 1.93
C GLY A 18 0.63 14.35 2.38
N SER A 19 -0.38 14.52 1.52
CA SER A 19 -1.79 14.33 1.89
C SER A 19 -2.24 12.88 1.83
N LYS A 20 -1.52 12.04 1.09
CA LYS A 20 -1.87 10.65 0.80
C LYS A 20 -0.70 9.70 0.92
N ILE A 21 -1.03 8.46 1.25
CA ILE A 21 -0.12 7.32 1.36
C ILE A 21 -0.61 6.22 0.40
N ALA A 22 0.28 5.71 -0.44
CA ALA A 22 0.06 4.50 -1.23
C ALA A 22 0.75 3.31 -0.55
N PHE A 23 0.06 2.18 -0.43
CA PHE A 23 0.58 0.99 0.25
C PHE A 23 0.02 -0.28 -0.39
N SER A 24 0.75 -1.39 -0.30
CA SER A 24 0.24 -2.70 -0.69
C SER A 24 -0.44 -3.37 0.50
N SER A 25 -1.63 -3.94 0.30
CA SER A 25 -2.34 -4.73 1.31
C SER A 25 -3.04 -5.91 0.66
N GLY A 26 -3.08 -7.04 1.37
CA GLY A 26 -3.67 -8.27 0.86
C GLY A 26 -3.60 -9.40 1.88
N HIS A 27 -4.50 -10.37 1.75
CA HIS A 27 -4.47 -11.62 2.51
C HIS A 27 -3.90 -12.73 1.62
N ASP A 28 -3.11 -13.63 2.22
CA ASP A 28 -2.68 -14.92 1.65
C ASP A 28 -2.05 -14.85 0.24
N GLY A 29 -1.19 -13.86 0.00
CA GLY A 29 -0.37 -13.78 -1.22
C GLY A 29 -1.04 -13.11 -2.42
N ASN A 30 -2.14 -12.38 -2.23
CA ASN A 30 -2.70 -11.47 -3.24
C ASN A 30 -2.61 -10.01 -2.75
N LEU A 31 -1.43 -9.41 -2.88
CA LEU A 31 -1.22 -8.01 -2.55
C LEU A 31 -1.79 -7.10 -3.63
N GLU A 32 -2.50 -6.07 -3.20
CA GLU A 32 -3.11 -5.06 -4.04
C GLU A 32 -2.67 -3.67 -3.58
N ILE A 33 -2.62 -2.70 -4.48
CA ILE A 33 -2.31 -1.32 -4.14
C ILE A 33 -3.55 -0.62 -3.61
N TYR A 34 -3.38 0.06 -2.50
CA TYR A 34 -4.34 0.95 -1.88
C TYR A 34 -3.75 2.35 -1.77
N VAL A 35 -4.64 3.34 -1.72
CA VAL A 35 -4.32 4.72 -1.30
C VAL A 35 -5.24 5.12 -0.17
N MET A 36 -4.69 5.79 0.83
CA MET A 36 -5.43 6.37 1.96
C MET A 36 -4.96 7.80 2.23
N ASP A 37 -5.72 8.53 3.03
CA ASP A 37 -5.29 9.84 3.53
C ASP A 37 -4.15 9.68 4.55
N ALA A 38 -3.35 10.73 4.74
CA ALA A 38 -2.17 10.72 5.60
C ALA A 38 -2.45 10.38 7.08
N ASP A 39 -3.70 10.56 7.53
CA ASP A 39 -4.17 10.17 8.86
C ASP A 39 -4.58 8.69 8.97
N GLY A 40 -4.48 7.94 7.87
CA GLY A 40 -4.86 6.53 7.77
C GLY A 40 -6.33 6.29 7.41
N SER A 41 -7.11 7.34 7.16
CA SER A 41 -8.52 7.24 6.80
C SER A 41 -8.75 7.01 5.30
N ASN A 42 -9.97 6.59 4.94
CA ASN A 42 -10.44 6.46 3.56
C ASN A 42 -9.60 5.55 2.62
N PRO A 43 -9.23 4.32 3.03
CA PRO A 43 -8.50 3.42 2.15
C PRO A 43 -9.31 3.04 0.90
N THR A 44 -8.73 3.28 -0.26
CA THR A 44 -9.31 2.98 -1.57
C THR A 44 -8.39 2.06 -2.34
N ARG A 45 -8.93 0.94 -2.84
CA ARG A 45 -8.18 -0.04 -3.64
C ARG A 45 -8.00 0.47 -5.07
N LEU A 46 -6.78 0.46 -5.59
CA LEU A 46 -6.44 0.90 -6.95
C LEU A 46 -6.27 -0.25 -7.95
N THR A 47 -5.80 -1.40 -7.50
CA THR A 47 -5.61 -2.59 -8.34
C THR A 47 -6.56 -3.70 -7.91
N ASN A 48 -6.99 -4.55 -8.83
CA ASN A 48 -7.77 -5.74 -8.51
C ASN A 48 -7.51 -6.83 -9.53
N ASN A 49 -6.46 -7.61 -9.32
CA ASN A 49 -6.06 -8.66 -10.24
C ASN A 49 -5.42 -9.83 -9.47
N PRO A 50 -5.31 -11.03 -10.08
CA PRO A 50 -4.81 -12.21 -9.38
C PRO A 50 -3.28 -12.24 -9.22
N ALA A 51 -2.55 -11.25 -9.73
CA ALA A 51 -1.12 -11.11 -9.52
C ALA A 51 -0.82 -10.15 -8.36
N GLU A 52 0.30 -10.34 -7.69
CA GLU A 52 0.70 -9.45 -6.60
C GLU A 52 1.22 -8.11 -7.15
N ASP A 53 0.60 -7.00 -6.72
CA ASP A 53 1.10 -5.66 -6.96
C ASP A 53 1.87 -5.15 -5.74
N LYS A 54 3.18 -4.95 -5.94
CA LYS A 54 4.14 -4.55 -4.91
C LYS A 54 4.83 -3.26 -5.34
N HIS A 55 5.19 -2.41 -4.37
CA HIS A 55 5.97 -1.18 -4.56
C HIS A 55 5.25 -0.06 -5.34
N PRO A 56 4.22 0.57 -4.75
CA PRO A 56 3.63 1.76 -5.36
C PRO A 56 4.62 2.94 -5.38
N ALA A 57 4.56 3.77 -6.42
CA ALA A 57 5.34 5.01 -6.52
C ALA A 57 4.48 6.14 -7.11
N TRP A 58 4.66 7.35 -6.61
CA TRP A 58 4.02 8.56 -7.14
C TRP A 58 4.91 9.21 -8.21
N SER A 59 4.33 9.58 -9.35
CA SER A 59 4.96 10.48 -10.31
C SER A 59 4.62 11.93 -9.94
N PRO A 60 5.58 12.88 -10.07
CA PRO A 60 5.30 14.31 -9.91
C PRO A 60 4.33 14.85 -10.97
#